data_AF-A0A7K6YK75-F1
#
_entry.id   AF-A0A7K6YK75-F1
#
_cell.length_a   1.000
_cell.length_b   1.000
_cell.length_c   1.000
_cell.angle_alpha   90.00
_cell.angle_beta   90.00
_cell.angle_gamma   90.00
#
_symmetry.space_group_name_H-M   'P 1'
#
loop_
_entity.id
_entity.type
_entity.pdbx_description
1 polymer ?
#
loop_
_entity_poly.entity_id
_entity_poly.type
_entity_poly.pdbx_seq_one_letter_code
_entity_poly.pdbx_strand_id
1 'polypeptide(L)'
;MPLHGARAAALLAWVNSTKVSTDPVNDLSQLQDCNVFIRIINKIHRSEEGESVLEQPLPERISFIRGFLQKHCKHKSAAENLVSAQDLLGGEELALAKVAVLLLYHTSMSCKSPGDWNEFDYKTQVELASILKFVLDNEESLNENLETFLQRKAPLPSPSTSSSSSEEHSPLLSLPHKREVRFLELTKIASSSGANNMLPGPPSSPMGDVMQTPQFQLRRLKKQLAVERENRDELEVELSENRKLITEKEAQITMMQQRIDRLALLNEKQAADQQEPKEMEELREKNE
;
A
#
# COMPACT_ATOMS: atom_id res chain seq x y z
N MET A 1 3.42 -28.52 -13.05
CA MET A 1 3.75 -27.99 -14.40
C MET A 1 4.79 -26.89 -14.24
N PRO A 2 5.77 -26.73 -15.14
CA PRO A 2 6.78 -25.70 -15.02
C PRO A 2 6.17 -24.29 -15.19
N LEU A 3 6.79 -23.30 -14.56
CA LEU A 3 6.40 -21.90 -14.64
C LEU A 3 6.54 -21.37 -16.08
N HIS A 4 5.63 -20.50 -16.53
CA HIS A 4 5.73 -19.90 -17.84
C HIS A 4 6.94 -18.95 -17.95
N GLY A 5 7.93 -19.31 -18.76
CA GLY A 5 9.22 -18.59 -18.84
C GLY A 5 9.11 -17.09 -19.14
N ALA A 6 8.14 -16.65 -19.95
CA ALA A 6 7.96 -15.21 -20.22
C ALA A 6 7.47 -14.43 -18.99
N ARG A 7 6.64 -15.07 -18.14
CA ARG A 7 6.16 -14.44 -16.90
C ARG A 7 7.23 -14.43 -15.84
N ALA A 8 8.00 -15.52 -15.72
CA ALA A 8 9.16 -15.59 -14.86
C ALA A 8 10.18 -14.49 -15.20
N ALA A 9 10.52 -14.35 -16.49
CA ALA A 9 11.43 -13.32 -16.97
C ALA A 9 10.90 -11.90 -16.71
N ALA A 10 9.61 -11.65 -16.95
CA ALA A 10 8.99 -10.36 -16.67
C ALA A 10 9.00 -10.01 -15.18
N LEU A 11 8.71 -10.98 -14.31
CA LEU A 11 8.77 -10.81 -12.85
C LEU A 11 10.20 -10.54 -12.38
N LEU A 12 11.20 -11.25 -12.91
CA LEU A 12 12.61 -11.01 -12.58
C LEU A 12 13.08 -9.63 -13.06
N ALA A 13 12.69 -9.22 -14.27
CA ALA A 13 12.95 -7.87 -14.77
C ALA A 13 12.38 -6.80 -13.82
N TRP A 14 11.15 -7.00 -13.35
CA TRP A 14 10.54 -6.12 -12.34
C TRP A 14 11.29 -6.14 -11.00
N VAL A 15 11.63 -7.33 -10.46
CA VAL A 15 12.40 -7.43 -9.21
C VAL A 15 13.72 -6.66 -9.32
N ASN A 16 14.43 -6.79 -10.44
CA ASN A 16 15.69 -6.07 -10.67
C ASN A 16 15.51 -4.55 -10.77
N SER A 17 14.39 -4.06 -11.34
CA SER A 17 14.13 -2.62 -11.41
C SER A 17 13.86 -1.99 -10.05
N THR A 18 13.48 -2.78 -9.04
CA THR A 18 13.28 -2.27 -7.68
C THR A 18 14.57 -1.77 -7.03
N LYS A 19 15.75 -2.15 -7.55
CA LYS A 19 17.09 -1.74 -7.07
C LYS A 19 17.31 -1.99 -5.57
N VAL A 20 16.67 -3.02 -5.01
CA VAL A 20 16.83 -3.42 -3.59
C VAL A 20 18.00 -4.38 -3.36
N SER A 21 18.47 -5.03 -4.42
CA SER A 21 19.65 -5.91 -4.43
C SER A 21 20.77 -5.24 -5.20
N THR A 22 22.02 -5.43 -4.76
CA THR A 22 23.22 -4.97 -5.45
C THR A 22 23.49 -5.78 -6.71
N ASP A 23 23.21 -7.09 -6.65
CA ASP A 23 23.44 -8.02 -7.75
C ASP A 23 22.14 -8.33 -8.48
N PRO A 24 22.16 -8.40 -9.83
CA PRO A 24 20.99 -8.72 -10.62
C PRO A 24 20.58 -10.19 -10.40
N VAL A 25 19.29 -10.38 -10.17
CA VAL A 25 18.65 -11.68 -10.00
C VAL A 25 18.32 -12.25 -11.39
N ASN A 26 18.90 -13.39 -11.72
CA ASN A 26 18.73 -14.05 -13.03
C ASN A 26 17.78 -15.25 -12.96
N ASP A 27 17.56 -15.80 -11.77
CA ASP A 27 16.69 -16.95 -11.55
C ASP A 27 15.83 -16.78 -10.29
N LEU A 28 14.61 -17.32 -10.32
CA LEU A 28 13.69 -17.22 -9.19
C LEU A 28 14.20 -17.95 -7.96
N SER A 29 14.97 -19.03 -8.12
CA SER A 29 15.60 -19.76 -7.02
C SER A 29 16.47 -18.87 -6.12
N GLN A 30 17.08 -17.81 -6.67
CA GLN A 30 17.89 -16.84 -5.93
C GLN A 30 17.06 -15.99 -4.95
N LEU A 31 15.73 -15.96 -5.10
CA LEU A 31 14.80 -15.27 -4.20
C LEU A 31 14.35 -16.15 -3.02
N GLN A 32 14.81 -17.41 -2.95
CA GLN A 32 14.44 -18.35 -1.89
C GLN A 32 14.84 -17.85 -0.50
N ASP A 33 15.92 -17.08 -0.41
CA ASP A 33 16.37 -16.51 0.86
C ASP A 33 15.42 -15.43 1.43
N CYS A 34 14.40 -15.03 0.67
CA CYS A 34 13.38 -14.05 1.05
C CYS A 34 13.91 -12.62 1.31
N ASN A 35 15.22 -12.37 1.21
CA ASN A 35 15.82 -11.08 1.56
C ASN A 35 15.37 -9.98 0.61
N VAL A 36 15.38 -10.27 -0.69
CA VAL A 36 14.91 -9.35 -1.73
C VAL A 36 13.44 -8.99 -1.52
N PHE A 37 12.60 -9.97 -1.19
CA PHE A 37 11.18 -9.74 -0.92
C PHE A 37 10.95 -8.85 0.31
N ILE A 38 11.69 -9.08 1.39
CA ILE A 38 11.62 -8.25 2.60
C ILE A 38 12.02 -6.80 2.29
N ARG A 39 13.10 -6.58 1.54
CA ARG A 39 13.50 -5.23 1.13
C ARG A 39 12.49 -4.54 0.21
N ILE A 40 11.83 -5.29 -0.68
CA ILE A 40 10.71 -4.76 -1.48
C ILE A 40 9.57 -4.34 -0.56
N ILE A 41 9.22 -5.14 0.45
CA ILE A 41 8.18 -4.80 1.44
C ILE A 41 8.54 -3.50 2.19
N ASN A 42 9.77 -3.38 2.69
CA ASN A 42 10.26 -2.16 3.34
C ASN A 42 10.10 -0.94 2.42
N LYS A 43 10.43 -1.08 1.13
CA LYS A 43 10.27 -0.01 0.13
C LYS A 43 8.80 0.37 -0.13
N ILE A 44 7.88 -0.59 -0.13
CA ILE A 44 6.44 -0.35 -0.31
C ILE A 44 5.88 0.47 0.85
N HIS A 45 6.28 0.15 2.09
CA HIS A 45 5.79 0.82 3.30
C HIS A 45 6.61 2.04 3.73
N ARG A 46 7.82 2.22 3.16
CA ARG A 46 8.79 3.22 3.65
C ARG A 46 9.07 3.02 5.15
N SER A 47 9.15 1.75 5.56
CA SER A 47 9.40 1.31 6.93
C SER A 47 10.67 0.46 6.95
N GLU A 48 11.31 0.38 8.12
CA GLU A 48 12.50 -0.42 8.39
C GLU A 48 12.17 -1.68 9.21
N GLU A 49 10.88 -1.98 9.44
CA GLU A 49 10.43 -3.17 10.19
C GLU A 49 11.09 -4.48 9.71
N GLY A 50 11.25 -4.63 8.39
CA GLY A 50 11.86 -5.82 7.81
C GLY A 50 13.36 -5.94 8.03
N GLU A 51 14.09 -4.87 8.39
CA GLU A 51 15.54 -4.95 8.62
C GLU A 51 15.87 -5.87 9.81
N SER A 52 15.06 -5.79 10.87
CA SER A 52 15.19 -6.69 12.03
C SER A 52 14.95 -8.17 11.69
N VAL A 53 14.18 -8.44 10.63
CA VAL A 53 13.81 -9.78 10.18
C VAL A 53 14.84 -10.35 9.21
N LEU A 54 15.68 -9.53 8.57
CA LEU A 54 16.71 -10.03 7.64
C LEU A 54 17.77 -10.91 8.34
N GLU A 55 18.07 -10.63 9.61
CA GLU A 55 19.01 -11.43 10.41
C GLU A 55 18.39 -12.73 10.95
N GLN A 56 17.07 -12.90 10.82
CA GLN A 56 16.35 -14.06 11.33
C GLN A 56 16.46 -15.28 10.41
N PRO A 57 16.28 -16.51 10.95
CA PRO A 57 16.29 -17.72 10.15
C PRO A 57 15.17 -17.72 9.08
N LEU A 58 15.37 -18.49 8.00
CA LEU A 58 14.47 -18.54 6.85
C LEU A 58 12.97 -18.74 7.20
N PRO A 59 12.59 -19.59 8.16
CA PRO A 59 11.18 -19.77 8.53
C PRO A 59 10.52 -18.49 9.07
N GLU A 60 11.26 -17.70 9.85
CA GLU A 60 10.79 -16.43 10.40
C GLU A 60 10.64 -15.37 9.30
N ARG A 61 11.60 -15.31 8.37
CA ARG A 61 11.53 -14.48 7.16
C ARG A 61 10.30 -14.82 6.29
N ILE A 62 10.03 -16.11 6.08
CA ILE A 62 8.83 -16.59 5.37
C ILE A 62 7.55 -16.21 6.13
N SER A 63 7.54 -16.36 7.45
CA SER A 63 6.40 -15.99 8.30
C SER A 63 6.09 -14.50 8.18
N PHE A 64 7.11 -13.64 8.18
CA PHE A 64 6.94 -12.20 7.97
C PHE A 64 6.30 -11.88 6.61
N ILE A 65 6.81 -12.47 5.52
CA ILE A 65 6.23 -12.26 4.19
C ILE A 65 4.77 -12.71 4.14
N ARG A 66 4.46 -13.89 4.68
CA ARG A 66 3.08 -14.40 4.72
C ARG A 66 2.18 -13.50 5.56
N GLY A 67 2.66 -13.03 6.71
CA GLY A 67 1.96 -12.07 7.57
C GLY A 67 1.64 -10.76 6.84
N PHE A 68 2.61 -10.21 6.10
CA PHE A 68 2.39 -9.04 5.24
C PHE A 68 1.31 -9.31 4.18
N LEU A 69 1.44 -10.39 3.41
CA LEU A 69 0.49 -10.73 2.35
C LEU A 69 -0.92 -10.94 2.91
N GLN A 70 -1.03 -11.60 4.06
CA GLN A 70 -2.31 -11.83 4.74
C GLN A 70 -2.93 -10.55 5.28
N LYS A 71 -2.14 -9.63 5.86
CA LYS A 71 -2.62 -8.32 6.34
C LYS A 71 -3.24 -7.50 5.20
N HIS A 72 -2.67 -7.60 3.99
CA HIS A 72 -3.07 -6.78 2.85
C HIS A 72 -3.97 -7.48 1.82
N CYS A 73 -4.34 -8.74 2.05
CA CYS A 73 -5.38 -9.44 1.31
C CYS A 73 -6.77 -9.10 1.85
N LYS A 74 -7.72 -8.80 0.96
CA LYS A 74 -9.10 -8.46 1.35
C LYS A 74 -9.86 -9.63 1.98
N HIS A 75 -9.58 -10.85 1.53
CA HIS A 75 -10.27 -12.06 1.97
C HIS A 75 -9.31 -12.91 2.81
N LYS A 76 -9.48 -12.85 4.14
CA LYS A 76 -8.63 -13.57 5.11
C LYS A 76 -8.56 -15.07 4.83
N SER A 77 -9.68 -15.68 4.42
CA SER A 77 -9.78 -17.12 4.11
C SER A 77 -9.05 -17.52 2.82
N ALA A 78 -8.91 -16.62 1.84
CA ALA A 78 -8.16 -16.88 0.60
C ALA A 78 -6.65 -16.69 0.79
N ALA A 79 -6.26 -15.84 1.76
CA ALA A 79 -4.86 -15.50 2.03
C ALA A 79 -4.09 -16.63 2.74
N GLU A 80 -4.75 -17.41 3.61
CA GLU A 80 -4.11 -18.53 4.33
C GLU A 80 -3.57 -19.61 3.39
N ASN A 81 -4.21 -19.78 2.22
CA ASN A 81 -3.87 -20.80 1.23
C ASN A 81 -3.03 -20.28 0.06
N LEU A 82 -2.82 -18.96 -0.06
CA LEU A 82 -2.26 -18.33 -1.27
C LEU A 82 -0.79 -18.71 -1.51
N VAL A 83 -0.03 -18.83 -0.43
CA VAL A 83 1.39 -19.21 -0.46
C VAL A 83 1.67 -20.17 0.70
N SER A 84 2.02 -21.41 0.35
CA SER A 84 2.44 -22.44 1.30
C SER A 84 3.82 -22.12 1.85
N ALA A 85 3.96 -22.16 3.18
CA ALA A 85 5.26 -21.98 3.83
C ALA A 85 6.22 -23.13 3.49
N GLN A 86 5.70 -24.35 3.28
CA GLN A 86 6.50 -25.53 2.95
C GLN A 86 7.11 -25.40 1.54
N ASP A 87 6.32 -24.92 0.57
CA ASP A 87 6.74 -24.75 -0.81
C ASP A 87 7.81 -23.65 -0.94
N LEU A 88 7.68 -22.57 -0.15
CA LEU A 88 8.72 -21.53 -0.05
C LEU A 88 10.01 -22.07 0.58
N LEU A 89 9.90 -22.87 1.64
CA LEU A 89 11.05 -23.50 2.28
C LEU A 89 11.76 -24.46 1.31
N GLY A 90 10.98 -25.21 0.53
CA GLY A 90 11.44 -26.09 -0.53
C GLY A 90 12.01 -25.37 -1.75
N GLY A 91 11.88 -24.04 -1.83
CA GLY A 91 12.40 -23.24 -2.94
C GLY A 91 11.62 -23.44 -4.24
N GLU A 92 10.33 -23.79 -4.15
CA GLU A 92 9.52 -23.96 -5.35
C GLU A 92 9.36 -22.64 -6.11
N GLU A 93 9.83 -22.61 -7.36
CA GLU A 93 9.76 -21.42 -8.23
C GLU A 93 8.35 -20.85 -8.34
N LEU A 94 7.33 -21.72 -8.33
CA LEU A 94 5.94 -21.30 -8.39
C LEU A 94 5.53 -20.51 -7.14
N ALA A 95 5.93 -20.95 -5.95
CA ALA A 95 5.64 -20.23 -4.71
C ALA A 95 6.35 -18.87 -4.67
N LEU A 96 7.60 -18.83 -5.12
CA LEU A 96 8.38 -17.58 -5.25
C LEU A 96 7.75 -16.62 -6.27
N ALA A 97 7.27 -17.15 -7.41
CA ALA A 97 6.55 -16.37 -8.42
C ALA A 97 5.22 -15.83 -7.88
N LYS A 98 4.46 -16.62 -7.10
CA LYS A 98 3.22 -16.17 -6.45
C LYS A 98 3.51 -14.97 -5.53
N VAL A 99 4.55 -15.05 -4.70
CA VAL A 99 4.99 -13.92 -3.84
C VAL A 99 5.36 -12.69 -4.69
N ALA A 100 6.16 -12.87 -5.75
CA ALA A 100 6.57 -11.78 -6.64
C ALA A 100 5.37 -11.09 -7.30
N VAL A 101 4.37 -11.84 -7.80
CA VAL A 101 3.13 -11.28 -8.38
C VAL A 101 2.37 -10.43 -7.38
N LEU A 102 2.25 -10.90 -6.14
CA LEU A 102 1.53 -10.17 -5.11
C LEU A 102 2.28 -8.89 -4.73
N LEU A 103 3.59 -8.96 -4.52
CA LEU A 103 4.41 -7.78 -4.24
C LEU A 103 4.40 -6.78 -5.40
N LEU A 104 4.39 -7.25 -6.65
CA LEU A 104 4.19 -6.43 -7.84
C LEU A 104 2.85 -5.67 -7.75
N TYR A 105 1.76 -6.37 -7.45
CA TYR A 105 0.45 -5.76 -7.26
C TYR A 105 0.47 -4.72 -6.12
N HIS A 106 1.03 -5.05 -4.96
CA HIS A 106 1.11 -4.12 -3.84
C HIS A 106 1.96 -2.89 -4.17
N THR A 107 3.07 -3.07 -4.87
CA THR A 107 3.92 -1.98 -5.37
C THR A 107 3.16 -1.09 -6.33
N SER A 108 2.46 -1.66 -7.32
CA SER A 108 1.66 -0.89 -8.29
C SER A 108 0.57 -0.05 -7.62
N MET A 109 -0.03 -0.55 -6.54
CA MET A 109 -1.04 0.17 -5.75
C MET A 109 -0.43 1.29 -4.90
N SER A 110 0.87 1.23 -4.60
CA SER A 110 1.60 2.25 -3.85
C SER A 110 2.37 3.23 -4.74
N CYS A 111 2.68 2.86 -6.00
CA CYS A 111 3.39 3.70 -6.98
C CYS A 111 2.66 5.02 -7.21
N LYS A 112 3.41 6.14 -7.23
CA LYS A 112 2.83 7.47 -7.43
C LYS A 112 2.55 7.75 -8.91
N SER A 113 3.41 7.28 -9.82
CA SER A 113 3.36 7.61 -11.24
C SER A 113 3.32 6.35 -12.14
N PRO A 114 2.58 6.37 -13.27
CA PRO A 114 2.67 5.34 -14.30
C PRO A 114 4.01 5.36 -15.07
N GLY A 115 4.76 6.47 -14.99
CA GLY A 115 6.02 6.66 -15.72
C GLY A 115 7.15 5.74 -15.23
N ASP A 116 7.06 5.27 -13.98
CA ASP A 116 8.02 4.35 -13.36
C ASP A 116 8.10 3.00 -14.11
N TRP A 117 7.11 2.69 -14.95
CA TRP A 117 7.03 1.45 -15.74
C TRP A 117 7.57 1.59 -17.17
N ASN A 118 7.93 2.80 -17.60
CA ASN A 118 8.45 3.03 -18.95
C ASN A 118 9.90 2.55 -19.13
N GLU A 119 10.59 2.18 -18.04
CA GLU A 119 11.95 1.63 -18.08
C GLU A 119 12.00 0.21 -18.68
N PHE A 120 10.87 -0.49 -18.69
CA PHE A 120 10.79 -1.86 -19.21
C PHE A 120 10.60 -1.88 -20.73
N ASP A 121 11.11 -2.92 -21.38
CA ASP A 121 10.80 -3.21 -22.78
C ASP A 121 9.31 -3.54 -22.95
N TYR A 122 8.78 -3.28 -24.16
CA TYR A 122 7.36 -3.44 -24.45
C TYR A 122 6.85 -4.85 -24.13
N LYS A 123 7.64 -5.89 -24.42
CA LYS A 123 7.25 -7.29 -24.15
C LYS A 123 7.12 -7.56 -22.66
N THR A 124 8.06 -7.10 -21.85
CA THR A 124 7.95 -7.17 -20.37
C THR A 124 6.75 -6.37 -19.87
N GLN A 125 6.50 -5.16 -20.41
CA GLN A 125 5.33 -4.38 -20.03
C GLN A 125 4.01 -5.11 -20.33
N VAL A 126 3.90 -5.79 -21.48
CA VAL A 126 2.71 -6.60 -21.83
C VAL A 126 2.50 -7.74 -20.83
N GLU A 127 3.56 -8.47 -20.49
CA GLU A 127 3.48 -9.58 -19.54
C GLU A 127 3.11 -9.07 -18.13
N LEU A 128 3.78 -8.01 -17.63
CA LEU A 128 3.46 -7.41 -16.34
C LEU A 128 2.04 -6.84 -16.29
N ALA A 129 1.58 -6.19 -17.36
CA ALA A 129 0.22 -5.69 -17.48
C ALA A 129 -0.80 -6.84 -17.45
N SER A 130 -0.49 -7.96 -18.12
CA SER A 130 -1.34 -9.16 -18.10
C SER A 130 -1.44 -9.77 -16.70
N ILE A 131 -0.31 -9.83 -15.96
CA ILE A 131 -0.25 -10.30 -14.58
C ILE A 131 -1.08 -9.39 -13.68
N LEU A 132 -0.89 -8.08 -13.79
CA LEU A 132 -1.59 -7.12 -12.95
C LEU A 132 -3.10 -7.14 -13.21
N LYS A 133 -3.50 -7.17 -14.48
CA LYS A 133 -4.90 -7.31 -14.89
C LYS A 133 -5.50 -8.60 -14.35
N PHE A 134 -4.79 -9.71 -14.46
CA PHE A 134 -5.24 -10.99 -13.92
C PHE A 134 -5.52 -10.91 -12.41
N VAL A 135 -4.63 -10.30 -11.63
CA VAL A 135 -4.82 -10.11 -10.17
C VAL A 135 -6.02 -9.22 -9.87
N LEU A 136 -6.26 -8.17 -10.67
CA LEU A 136 -7.42 -7.29 -10.51
C LEU A 136 -8.74 -8.00 -10.79
N ASP A 137 -8.77 -8.86 -11.80
CA ASP A 137 -9.96 -9.58 -12.28
C ASP A 137 -10.30 -10.79 -11.38
N ASN A 138 -9.31 -11.40 -10.71
CA ASN A 138 -9.47 -12.64 -9.95
C ASN A 138 -9.23 -12.50 -8.44
N GLU A 139 -9.33 -11.29 -7.88
CA GLU A 139 -8.93 -11.04 -6.49
C GLU A 139 -9.69 -11.92 -5.45
N GLU A 140 -10.97 -12.22 -5.70
CA GLU A 140 -11.79 -13.02 -4.78
C GLU A 140 -11.45 -14.53 -4.80
N SER A 141 -10.86 -15.01 -5.90
CA SER A 141 -10.54 -16.42 -6.16
C SER A 141 -9.09 -16.62 -6.58
N LEU A 142 -8.20 -15.72 -6.13
CA LEU A 142 -6.83 -15.63 -6.63
C LEU A 142 -6.04 -16.92 -6.39
N ASN A 143 -6.31 -17.63 -5.29
CA ASN A 143 -5.60 -18.85 -4.93
C ASN A 143 -5.72 -19.96 -5.99
N GLU A 144 -6.94 -20.24 -6.44
CA GLU A 144 -7.21 -21.34 -7.38
C GLU A 144 -6.74 -20.98 -8.81
N ASN A 145 -6.85 -19.70 -9.16
CA ASN A 145 -6.62 -19.24 -10.52
C ASN A 145 -5.17 -18.81 -10.77
N LEU A 146 -4.43 -18.34 -9.76
CA LEU A 146 -3.08 -17.79 -9.97
C LEU A 146 -2.08 -18.87 -10.37
N GLU A 147 -2.18 -20.06 -9.77
CA GLU A 147 -1.32 -21.18 -10.13
C GLU A 147 -1.52 -21.60 -11.59
N THR A 148 -2.78 -21.81 -11.98
CA THR A 148 -3.12 -22.18 -13.35
C THR A 148 -2.75 -21.05 -14.31
N PHE A 149 -2.94 -19.79 -13.93
CA PHE A 149 -2.48 -18.66 -14.72
C PHE A 149 -0.97 -18.70 -14.92
N LEU A 150 -0.17 -18.80 -13.86
CA LEU A 150 1.30 -18.80 -13.94
C LEU A 150 1.88 -19.96 -14.75
N GLN A 151 1.24 -21.13 -14.71
CA GLN A 151 1.63 -22.33 -15.46
C GLN A 151 1.10 -22.34 -16.90
N ARG A 152 -0.07 -21.76 -17.18
CA ARG A 152 -0.76 -21.86 -18.48
C ARG A 152 -0.48 -20.64 -19.35
N LYS A 153 -0.23 -20.87 -20.63
CA LYS A 153 -0.25 -19.81 -21.65
C LYS A 153 -1.67 -19.24 -21.71
N ALA A 154 -1.84 -17.94 -21.46
CA ALA A 154 -3.14 -17.30 -21.68
C ALA A 154 -3.56 -17.53 -23.14
N PRO A 155 -4.81 -17.95 -23.42
CA PRO A 155 -5.30 -17.92 -24.79
C PRO A 155 -5.26 -16.45 -25.24
N LEU A 156 -4.45 -16.16 -26.25
CA LEU A 156 -4.59 -14.92 -26.99
C LEU A 156 -6.04 -14.84 -27.49
N PRO A 157 -6.72 -13.69 -27.44
CA PRO A 157 -7.89 -13.50 -28.29
C PRO A 157 -7.39 -13.59 -29.75
N SER A 158 -7.67 -14.72 -30.41
CA SER A 158 -7.36 -14.91 -31.82
C SER A 158 -8.24 -13.98 -32.67
N PRO A 159 -7.69 -13.28 -33.68
CA PRO A 159 -8.50 -12.54 -34.62
C PRO A 159 -9.14 -13.50 -35.63
N SER A 160 -10.44 -13.32 -35.85
CA SER A 160 -11.19 -13.64 -37.08
C SER A 160 -11.37 -15.11 -37.50
N THR A 161 -12.57 -15.65 -37.28
CA THR A 161 -13.24 -16.46 -38.31
C THR A 161 -14.67 -15.98 -38.48
N SER A 162 -14.86 -15.28 -39.59
CA SER A 162 -16.14 -14.92 -40.21
C SER A 162 -17.13 -16.08 -40.20
N SER A 163 -18.32 -15.82 -39.65
CA SER A 163 -19.52 -16.63 -39.79
C SER A 163 -19.94 -16.69 -41.26
N SER A 164 -19.85 -17.87 -41.88
CA SER A 164 -20.58 -18.17 -43.12
C SER A 164 -21.79 -19.02 -42.74
N SER A 165 -22.95 -18.39 -42.71
CA SER A 165 -24.24 -19.04 -42.49
C SER A 165 -24.78 -19.54 -43.84
N SER A 166 -24.92 -20.85 -44.01
CA SER A 166 -25.72 -21.44 -45.08
C SER A 166 -27.18 -21.54 -44.64
N GLU A 167 -28.06 -21.13 -45.56
CA GLU A 167 -29.52 -21.06 -45.45
C GLU A 167 -30.19 -22.42 -45.28
N GLU A 168 -31.35 -22.46 -44.61
CA GLU A 168 -32.53 -23.21 -45.04
C GLU A 168 -33.81 -22.82 -44.24
N HIS A 169 -34.80 -22.26 -44.97
CA HIS A 169 -36.27 -22.25 -44.77
C HIS A 169 -36.98 -21.46 -43.64
N SER A 170 -37.37 -20.19 -43.94
CA SER A 170 -38.75 -19.57 -43.94
C SER A 170 -39.82 -19.80 -42.84
N PRO A 171 -40.86 -18.92 -42.64
CA PRO A 171 -41.05 -17.51 -43.05
C PRO A 171 -41.84 -16.56 -42.07
N LEU A 172 -42.02 -15.30 -42.50
CA LEU A 172 -43.03 -14.27 -42.13
C LEU A 172 -42.97 -13.64 -40.72
N LEU A 173 -42.54 -12.37 -40.65
CA LEU A 173 -43.39 -11.20 -40.33
C LEU A 173 -42.56 -9.90 -40.35
N SER A 174 -43.01 -8.96 -41.17
CA SER A 174 -42.49 -7.61 -41.37
C SER A 174 -42.95 -6.62 -40.27
N LEU A 175 -42.02 -5.96 -39.57
CA LEU A 175 -42.21 -4.66 -38.87
C LEU A 175 -40.82 -4.04 -38.51
N PRO A 176 -40.69 -2.72 -38.26
CA PRO A 176 -39.79 -1.84 -39.01
C PRO A 176 -38.51 -1.54 -38.24
N HIS A 177 -37.44 -1.22 -38.97
CA HIS A 177 -36.22 -0.51 -38.56
C HIS A 177 -36.15 -0.15 -37.06
N LYS A 178 -35.53 -1.02 -36.25
CA LYS A 178 -35.02 -0.61 -34.94
C LYS A 178 -33.96 0.46 -35.20
N ARG A 179 -34.27 1.71 -34.85
CA ARG A 179 -33.28 2.78 -34.68
C ARG A 179 -32.14 2.21 -33.85
N GLU A 180 -31.00 1.99 -34.49
CA GLU A 180 -29.75 1.75 -33.81
C GLU A 180 -29.43 3.05 -33.06
N VAL A 181 -29.64 3.04 -31.74
CA VAL A 181 -29.14 4.11 -30.88
C VAL A 181 -27.63 3.91 -30.86
N ARG A 182 -26.92 4.63 -31.74
CA ARG A 182 -25.48 4.82 -31.58
C ARG A 182 -25.28 5.59 -30.30
N PHE A 183 -24.83 4.88 -29.26
CA PHE A 183 -24.29 5.55 -28.09
C PHE A 183 -23.11 6.39 -28.57
N LEU A 184 -23.22 7.70 -28.40
CA LEU A 184 -22.11 8.61 -28.59
C LEU A 184 -21.04 8.21 -27.57
N GLU A 185 -19.83 7.93 -28.05
CA GLU A 185 -18.69 7.67 -27.18
C GLU A 185 -18.49 8.88 -26.26
N LEU A 186 -18.77 8.69 -24.96
CA LEU A 186 -18.66 9.77 -23.98
C LEU A 186 -17.19 10.13 -23.84
N THR A 187 -16.79 11.22 -24.48
CA THR A 187 -15.49 11.85 -24.28
C THR A 187 -15.39 12.28 -22.82
N LYS A 188 -14.26 11.94 -22.19
CA LYS A 188 -13.97 12.10 -20.77
C LYS A 188 -13.81 13.58 -20.42
N ILE A 189 -14.90 14.28 -20.09
CA ILE A 189 -14.87 15.66 -19.60
C ILE A 189 -14.94 15.67 -18.07
N ALA A 190 -13.83 15.34 -17.40
CA ALA A 190 -13.49 15.80 -16.04
C ALA A 190 -12.31 14.99 -15.47
N SER A 191 -11.10 15.51 -15.63
CA SER A 191 -10.06 15.54 -14.59
C SER A 191 -8.92 16.37 -15.14
N SER A 192 -8.83 17.59 -14.62
CA SER A 192 -7.75 18.54 -14.89
C SER A 192 -6.41 18.01 -14.37
N SER A 193 -5.66 17.30 -15.21
CA SER A 193 -4.20 17.42 -15.37
C SER A 193 -3.74 16.42 -16.44
N GLY A 194 -3.64 16.89 -17.68
CA GLY A 194 -3.24 16.04 -18.80
C GLY A 194 -3.73 16.62 -20.12
N ALA A 195 -3.50 17.91 -20.35
CA ALA A 195 -3.58 18.45 -21.70
C ALA A 195 -2.46 17.78 -22.51
N ASN A 196 -2.79 16.72 -23.27
CA ASN A 196 -2.08 16.24 -24.46
C ASN A 196 -2.77 14.98 -25.02
N ASN A 197 -3.99 15.11 -25.56
CA ASN A 197 -4.63 14.02 -26.32
C ASN A 197 -4.99 14.40 -27.76
N MET A 198 -4.44 15.49 -28.31
CA MET A 198 -4.67 15.94 -29.70
C MET A 198 -3.44 15.82 -30.61
N LEU A 199 -2.38 15.15 -30.15
CA LEU A 199 -1.23 14.77 -30.97
C LEU A 199 -1.07 13.25 -30.92
N PRO A 200 -0.54 12.59 -31.97
CA PRO A 200 -0.17 11.18 -31.88
C PRO A 200 0.96 11.07 -30.85
N GLY A 201 0.56 10.89 -29.59
CA GLY A 201 1.45 10.67 -28.48
C GLY A 201 2.21 9.35 -28.68
N PRO A 202 3.32 9.15 -27.94
CA PRO A 202 4.00 7.87 -27.93
C PRO A 202 2.99 6.74 -27.66
N PRO A 203 3.19 5.54 -28.24
CA PRO A 203 2.26 4.43 -28.07
C PRO A 203 1.97 4.22 -26.59
N SER A 204 0.69 4.05 -26.25
CA SER A 204 0.27 3.85 -24.87
C SER A 204 1.04 2.67 -24.26
N SER A 205 1.62 2.87 -23.08
CA SER A 205 2.29 1.78 -22.35
C SER A 205 1.23 0.78 -21.89
N PRO A 206 1.39 -0.54 -22.15
CA PRO A 206 0.45 -1.56 -21.67
C PRO A 206 0.20 -1.49 -20.15
N MET A 207 1.23 -1.15 -19.38
CA MET A 207 1.11 -0.96 -17.93
C MET A 207 0.34 0.32 -17.61
N GLY A 208 0.63 1.41 -18.34
CA GLY A 208 -0.12 2.65 -18.25
C GLY A 208 -1.62 2.45 -18.51
N ASP A 209 -1.97 1.64 -19.50
CA ASP A 209 -3.36 1.35 -19.85
C ASP A 209 -4.09 0.63 -18.71
N VAL A 210 -3.48 -0.40 -18.10
CA VAL A 210 -4.06 -1.10 -16.94
C VAL A 210 -4.20 -0.15 -15.75
N MET A 211 -3.19 0.66 -15.45
CA MET A 211 -3.22 1.58 -14.31
C MET A 211 -4.22 2.74 -14.48
N GLN A 212 -4.57 3.09 -15.72
CA GLN A 212 -5.57 4.11 -16.03
C GLN A 212 -7.01 3.57 -16.06
N THR A 213 -7.20 2.25 -15.93
CA THR A 213 -8.53 1.67 -15.82
C THR A 213 -9.27 2.22 -14.58
N PRO A 214 -10.58 2.55 -14.69
CA PRO A 214 -11.36 3.01 -13.54
C PRO A 214 -11.32 2.05 -12.35
N GLN A 215 -11.28 0.74 -12.62
CA GLN A 215 -11.17 -0.30 -11.60
C GLN A 215 -9.86 -0.19 -10.81
N PHE A 216 -8.71 -0.07 -11.50
CA PHE A 216 -7.42 0.10 -10.84
C PHE A 216 -7.37 1.38 -10.03
N GLN A 217 -7.79 2.51 -10.61
CA GLN A 217 -7.77 3.82 -9.94
C GLN A 217 -8.66 3.82 -8.69
N LEU A 218 -9.89 3.33 -8.79
CA LEU A 218 -10.81 3.25 -7.65
C LEU A 218 -10.23 2.35 -6.55
N ARG A 219 -9.60 1.24 -6.92
CA ARG A 219 -9.01 0.29 -5.99
C ARG A 219 -7.82 0.88 -5.24
N ARG A 220 -6.93 1.56 -5.98
CA ARG A 220 -5.81 2.32 -5.40
C ARG A 220 -6.30 3.39 -4.43
N LEU A 221 -7.28 4.20 -4.83
CA LEU A 221 -7.86 5.24 -3.97
C LEU A 221 -8.48 4.65 -2.70
N LYS A 222 -9.24 3.55 -2.80
CA LYS A 222 -9.80 2.85 -1.63
C LYS A 222 -8.71 2.37 -0.68
N LYS A 223 -7.59 1.84 -1.19
CA LYS A 223 -6.46 1.38 -0.37
C LYS A 223 -5.78 2.56 0.33
N GLN A 224 -5.52 3.66 -0.38
CA GLN A 224 -4.94 4.87 0.19
C GLN A 224 -5.85 5.47 1.27
N LEU A 225 -7.17 5.51 1.03
CA LEU A 225 -8.15 6.00 2.00
C LEU A 225 -8.19 5.14 3.28
N ALA A 226 -8.00 3.82 3.16
CA ALA A 226 -7.94 2.95 4.33
C ALA A 226 -6.71 3.26 5.20
N VAL A 227 -5.54 3.44 4.58
CA VAL A 227 -4.30 3.82 5.28
C VAL A 227 -4.45 5.19 5.95
N GLU A 228 -5.05 6.16 5.26
CA GLU A 228 -5.26 7.50 5.84
C GLU A 228 -6.20 7.47 7.05
N ARG A 229 -7.19 6.57 7.06
CA ARG A 229 -8.07 6.37 8.23
C ARG A 229 -7.32 5.77 9.41
N GLU A 230 -6.50 4.76 9.17
CA GLU A 230 -5.66 4.13 10.21
C GLU A 230 -4.71 5.18 10.83
N ASN A 231 -4.01 5.96 10.00
CA ASN A 231 -3.14 7.05 10.46
C ASN A 231 -3.90 8.11 11.29
N ARG A 232 -5.12 8.49 10.85
CA ARG A 232 -5.96 9.42 11.62
C ARG A 232 -6.34 8.85 12.98
N ASP A 233 -6.72 7.57 13.02
CA ASP A 233 -7.15 6.91 14.26
C ASP A 233 -5.96 6.77 15.23
N GLU A 234 -4.75 6.48 14.74
CA GLU A 234 -3.49 6.51 15.52
C GLU A 234 -3.20 7.91 16.10
N LEU A 235 -3.26 8.95 15.26
CA LEU A 235 -3.08 10.34 15.71
C LEU A 235 -4.13 10.78 16.73
N GLU A 236 -5.37 10.29 16.63
CA GLU A 236 -6.43 10.57 17.61
C GLU A 236 -6.10 9.97 18.98
N VAL A 237 -5.54 8.75 19.01
CA VAL A 237 -5.06 8.11 20.24
C VAL A 237 -3.91 8.92 20.85
N GLU A 238 -2.88 9.26 20.07
CA GLU A 238 -1.73 10.05 20.55
C GLU A 238 -2.16 11.42 21.10
N LEU A 239 -3.09 12.10 20.40
CA LEU A 239 -3.65 13.37 20.88
C LEU A 239 -4.41 13.22 22.20
N SER A 240 -5.14 12.12 22.37
CA SER A 240 -5.86 11.85 23.62
C SER A 240 -4.90 11.61 24.80
N GLU A 241 -3.80 10.92 24.55
CA GLU A 241 -2.74 10.67 25.54
C GLU A 241 -2.00 11.94 25.90
N ASN A 242 -1.65 12.75 24.89
CA ASN A 242 -0.98 14.03 25.10
C ASN A 242 -1.87 15.00 25.90
N ARG A 243 -3.17 15.07 25.60
CA ARG A 243 -4.13 15.85 26.41
C ARG A 243 -4.18 15.41 27.86
N LYS A 244 -4.17 14.09 28.13
CA LYS A 244 -4.10 13.56 29.51
C LYS A 244 -2.80 13.94 30.21
N LEU A 245 -1.68 13.89 29.50
CA LEU A 245 -0.40 14.28 30.06
C LEU A 245 -0.37 15.78 30.38
N ILE A 246 -0.92 16.62 29.51
CA ILE A 246 -1.03 18.07 29.75
C ILE A 246 -1.87 18.34 31.00
N THR A 247 -3.04 17.73 31.15
CA THR A 247 -3.90 17.95 32.32
C THR A 247 -3.25 17.47 33.62
N GLU A 248 -2.49 16.36 33.59
CA GLU A 248 -1.69 15.92 34.73
C GLU A 248 -0.60 16.95 35.11
N LYS A 249 0.10 17.49 34.10
CA LYS A 249 1.12 18.53 34.32
C LYS A 249 0.52 19.83 34.85
N GLU A 250 -0.63 20.26 34.32
CA GLU A 250 -1.37 21.42 34.81
C GLU A 250 -1.83 21.23 36.27
N ALA A 251 -2.27 20.02 36.64
CA ALA A 251 -2.61 19.69 38.02
C ALA A 251 -1.38 19.75 38.95
N GLN A 252 -0.23 19.23 38.52
CA GLN A 252 1.04 19.33 39.26
C GLN A 252 1.49 20.78 39.44
N ILE A 253 1.43 21.59 38.39
CA ILE A 253 1.75 23.03 38.44
C ILE A 253 0.83 23.73 39.43
N THR A 254 -0.48 23.48 39.37
CA THR A 254 -1.45 24.08 40.28
C THR A 254 -1.16 23.70 41.74
N MET A 255 -0.83 22.43 42.02
CA MET A 255 -0.44 21.99 43.36
C MET A 255 0.84 22.68 43.84
N MET A 256 1.83 22.84 42.97
CA MET A 256 3.07 23.54 43.31
C MET A 256 2.82 25.03 43.57
N GLN A 257 1.99 25.69 42.76
CA GLN A 257 1.62 27.08 42.95
C GLN A 257 0.93 27.29 44.31
N GLN A 258 -0.04 26.43 44.66
CA GLN A 258 -0.69 26.48 45.97
C GLN A 258 0.29 26.31 47.14
N ARG A 259 1.32 25.47 47.00
CA ARG A 259 2.37 25.32 48.01
C ARG A 259 3.22 26.57 48.12
N ILE A 260 3.60 27.17 47.00
CA ILE A 260 4.36 28.43 46.96
C ILE A 260 3.56 29.54 47.63
N ASP A 261 2.29 29.72 47.28
CA ASP A 261 1.43 30.76 47.85
C ASP A 261 1.28 30.59 49.37
N ARG A 262 1.15 29.34 49.84
CA ARG A 262 1.10 29.04 51.29
C ARG A 262 2.41 29.36 52.00
N LEU A 263 3.55 29.05 51.37
CA LEU A 263 4.88 29.37 51.91
C LEU A 263 5.11 30.89 51.94
N ALA A 264 4.68 31.61 50.90
CA ALA A 264 4.77 33.07 50.83
C ALA A 264 3.97 33.73 51.98
N LEU A 265 2.72 33.29 52.22
CA LEU A 265 1.90 33.77 53.34
C LEU A 265 2.52 33.51 54.72
N LEU A 266 3.14 32.35 54.91
CA LEU A 266 3.83 32.04 56.18
C LEU A 266 5.06 32.91 56.37
N ASN A 267 5.81 33.15 55.30
CA ASN A 267 7.00 33.98 55.32
C ASN A 267 6.66 35.47 55.58
N GLU A 268 5.59 35.98 54.98
CA GLU A 268 5.08 37.34 55.23
C GLU A 268 4.65 37.52 56.70
N LYS A 269 3.97 36.52 57.29
CA LYS A 269 3.61 36.54 58.72
C LYS A 269 4.84 36.53 59.61
N GLN A 270 5.83 35.68 59.33
CA GLN A 270 7.08 35.68 60.10
C GLN A 270 7.86 36.99 59.96
N ALA A 271 7.89 37.59 58.76
CA ALA A 271 8.51 38.88 58.55
C ALA A 271 7.81 39.99 59.36
N ALA A 272 6.46 39.98 59.39
CA ALA A 272 5.67 40.91 60.20
C ALA A 272 5.87 40.70 61.72
N ASP A 273 6.01 39.45 62.18
CA ASP A 273 6.26 39.12 63.59
C ASP A 273 7.71 39.44 64.04
N GLN A 274 8.68 39.42 63.11
CA GLN A 274 10.09 39.81 63.37
C GLN A 274 10.32 41.32 63.31
N GLN A 275 9.43 42.06 62.65
CA GLN A 275 9.48 43.52 62.63
C GLN A 275 9.01 44.01 64.01
N GLU A 276 9.92 44.55 64.83
CA GLU A 276 9.56 45.13 66.14
C GLU A 276 8.34 46.06 65.95
N PRO A 277 7.31 45.99 66.83
CA PRO A 277 6.18 46.89 66.70
C PRO A 277 6.74 48.31 66.70
N LYS A 278 6.34 49.15 65.74
CA LYS A 278 6.86 50.52 65.58
C LYS A 278 6.87 51.34 66.88
N GLU A 279 5.98 51.01 67.82
CA GLU A 279 5.96 51.58 69.16
C GLU A 279 7.22 51.26 69.99
N MET A 280 7.80 50.06 69.87
CA MET A 280 9.08 49.68 70.51
C MET A 280 10.29 50.34 69.83
N GLU A 281 10.23 50.52 68.51
CA GLU A 281 11.28 51.22 67.75
C GLU A 281 11.30 52.73 68.08
N GLU A 282 10.12 53.36 68.16
CA GLU A 282 9.98 54.75 68.63
C GLU A 282 10.39 54.94 70.10
N LEU A 283 10.18 53.93 70.96
CA LEU A 283 10.61 53.97 72.36
C LEU A 283 12.13 53.82 72.52
N ARG A 284 12.82 53.15 71.58
CA ARG A 284 14.29 53.12 71.53
C ARG A 284 14.85 54.45 71.06
N GLU A 285 14.32 55.02 69.96
CA GLU A 285 14.77 56.33 69.45
C GLU A 285 14.56 57.47 70.46
N LYS A 286 13.52 57.40 71.31
CA LYS A 286 13.28 58.39 72.37
C LYS A 286 14.14 58.21 73.64
N ASN A 287 14.87 57.09 73.77
CA ASN A 287 15.75 56.81 74.90
C ASN A 287 17.25 56.94 74.56
N GLU A 288 17.61 57.24 73.30
CA GLU A 288 18.93 57.80 72.93
C GLU A 288 18.96 59.32 73.05
#